data_AF-A0A9E6EFU5-F1
#
_entry.id   AF-A0A9E6EFU5-F1
#
_cell.length_a   1.000
_cell.length_b   1.000
_cell.length_c   1.000
_cell.angle_alpha   90.00
_cell.angle_beta   90.00
_cell.angle_gamma   90.00
#
_symmetry.space_group_name_H-M   'P 1'
#
loop_
_entity.id
_entity.type
_entity.pdbx_description
1 polymer ?
#
loop_
_entity_poly.entity_id
_entity_poly.type
_entity_poly.pdbx_seq_one_letter_code
_entity_poly.pdbx_strand_id
1 'polypeptide(L)'
;MSARFAGLKLPPLRALIFDMDGTLYQSAALDRRYAHSLYAAVAENKKLSLPAARRFFQEHHEALARDLGTRPSKLYTLQTLGISDERWARHQGSCIHPGTVLKPDPRLRKMLLALRAQYRLAVVTNNHRQNTEETLACLGILEAFDEILTLSESRRFKPSPELYADMAQRLGVDAAECLSIGDRYHLDLEPAAAVGMHTFWVRQKADLLRLPAVLEPAAAVTCEARARSAWAGALSAAARVLKGGRLAVLPTDTVYGLAALPTPAAVRWIYRAKGRAADNPLVLLLAEAKAADAVAEVSPRARDLMQRHWPGGLTLVLPVKPGTPWGRITRGGRTVAVRVPNHGLMRRVIRQAGGVLATTSANRSGEPAPVSAHGLETRLASFVELVVDAGPCPVKVPSTVARVSGTRIEVLRPGGVKLS
;
A
#
# COMPACT_ATOMS: atom_id res chain seq x y z
N MET A 1 -3.23 14.72 -19.14
CA MET A 1 -1.90 14.12 -19.45
C MET A 1 -1.15 13.87 -18.15
N SER A 2 -0.52 12.71 -18.06
CA SER A 2 -0.21 11.94 -16.84
C SER A 2 0.74 12.62 -15.85
N ALA A 3 0.38 12.60 -14.57
CA ALA A 3 1.33 12.74 -13.48
C ALA A 3 2.31 11.55 -13.53
N ARG A 4 3.59 11.83 -13.73
CA ARG A 4 4.67 10.83 -13.68
C ARG A 4 4.95 10.47 -12.22
N PHE A 5 5.03 9.18 -11.91
CA PHE A 5 5.59 8.67 -10.67
C PHE A 5 7.12 8.71 -10.80
N ALA A 6 7.81 9.38 -9.87
CA ALA A 6 9.25 9.26 -9.64
C ALA A 6 9.41 8.92 -8.14
N GLY A 7 10.26 8.01 -7.70
CA GLY A 7 11.12 7.05 -8.39
C GLY A 7 11.54 6.03 -7.34
N LEU A 8 11.16 4.77 -7.50
CA LEU A 8 12.04 3.69 -7.08
C LEU A 8 12.98 3.49 -8.26
N LYS A 9 14.29 3.73 -8.08
CA LYS A 9 15.26 3.05 -8.95
C LYS A 9 15.15 1.58 -8.60
N LEU A 10 14.30 0.85 -9.33
CA LEU A 10 14.37 -0.60 -9.32
C LEU A 10 15.81 -0.94 -9.78
N PRO A 11 16.50 -1.87 -9.11
CA PRO A 11 17.76 -2.40 -9.63
C PRO A 11 17.54 -2.96 -11.04
N PRO A 12 18.59 -3.27 -11.82
CA PRO A 12 18.41 -3.90 -13.11
C PRO A 12 17.60 -5.20 -12.95
N LEU A 13 16.32 -5.14 -13.28
CA LEU A 13 15.43 -6.27 -13.21
C LEU A 13 15.72 -7.19 -14.40
N ARG A 14 15.68 -8.50 -14.16
CA ARG A 14 15.85 -9.52 -15.19
C ARG A 14 14.61 -10.38 -15.37
N ALA A 15 13.73 -10.41 -14.38
CA ALA A 15 12.49 -11.20 -14.43
C ALA A 15 11.27 -10.46 -13.86
N LEU A 16 10.12 -10.73 -14.47
CA LEU A 16 8.81 -10.28 -14.02
C LEU A 16 7.94 -11.51 -13.73
N ILE A 17 7.49 -11.62 -12.48
CA ILE A 17 6.74 -12.78 -11.98
C ILE A 17 5.31 -12.34 -11.70
N PHE A 18 4.33 -12.91 -12.38
CA PHE A 18 2.94 -12.51 -12.30
C PHE A 18 2.12 -13.50 -11.49
N ASP A 19 1.29 -13.02 -10.57
CA ASP A 19 0.06 -13.70 -10.23
C ASP A 19 -0.88 -13.71 -11.45
N MET A 20 -1.79 -14.69 -11.50
CA MET A 20 -2.74 -14.85 -12.59
C MET A 20 -4.12 -14.24 -12.28
N ASP A 21 -4.77 -14.66 -11.19
CA ASP A 21 -6.19 -14.42 -10.91
C ASP A 21 -6.42 -13.07 -10.22
N GLY A 22 -7.05 -12.12 -10.91
CA GLY A 22 -7.21 -10.75 -10.39
C GLY A 22 -6.14 -9.79 -10.90
N THR A 23 -5.01 -10.35 -11.33
CA THR A 23 -3.86 -9.65 -11.92
C THR A 23 -3.93 -9.60 -13.45
N LEU A 24 -3.77 -10.75 -14.14
CA LEU A 24 -3.76 -10.83 -15.61
C LEU A 24 -5.17 -10.71 -16.20
N TYR A 25 -6.19 -11.12 -15.44
CA TYR A 25 -7.58 -10.99 -15.84
C TYR A 25 -8.50 -10.81 -14.62
N GLN A 26 -9.73 -10.35 -14.87
CA GLN A 26 -10.79 -10.27 -13.87
C GLN A 26 -12.08 -10.77 -14.50
N SER A 27 -12.72 -11.76 -13.87
CA SER A 27 -13.96 -12.34 -14.38
C SER A 27 -14.87 -12.81 -13.26
N ALA A 28 -15.87 -11.98 -12.92
CA ALA A 28 -16.87 -12.33 -11.91
C ALA A 28 -17.66 -13.61 -12.28
N ALA A 29 -17.80 -13.91 -13.57
CA ALA A 29 -18.43 -15.13 -14.03
C ALA A 29 -17.56 -16.37 -13.74
N LEU A 30 -16.25 -16.28 -13.96
CA LEU A 30 -15.33 -17.36 -13.63
C LEU A 30 -15.17 -17.52 -12.11
N ASP A 31 -15.12 -16.41 -11.36
CA ASP A 31 -15.11 -16.41 -9.90
C ASP A 31 -16.32 -17.15 -9.31
N ARG A 32 -17.52 -16.91 -9.87
CA ARG A 32 -18.73 -17.62 -9.48
C ARG A 32 -18.65 -19.12 -9.78
N ARG A 33 -18.08 -19.50 -10.91
CA ARG A 33 -17.90 -20.92 -11.28
C ARG A 33 -16.89 -21.61 -10.37
N TYR A 34 -15.76 -20.98 -10.07
CA TYR A 34 -14.79 -21.49 -9.10
C TYR A 34 -15.40 -21.65 -7.71
N ALA A 35 -16.16 -20.66 -7.25
CA ALA A 35 -16.85 -20.74 -5.96
C ALA A 35 -17.89 -21.87 -5.93
N HIS A 36 -18.68 -22.02 -6.99
CA HIS A 36 -19.66 -23.09 -7.11
C HIS A 36 -19.01 -24.48 -7.13
N SER A 37 -17.99 -24.68 -7.97
CA SER A 37 -17.24 -25.94 -8.07
C SER A 37 -16.58 -26.31 -6.74
N LEU A 38 -16.06 -25.32 -6.00
CA LEU A 38 -15.54 -25.54 -4.65
C LEU A 38 -16.61 -26.10 -3.71
N TYR A 39 -17.79 -25.49 -3.67
CA TYR A 39 -18.87 -25.97 -2.79
C TYR A 39 -19.42 -27.31 -3.25
N ALA A 40 -19.43 -27.59 -4.57
CA ALA A 40 -19.83 -28.88 -5.12
C ALA A 40 -18.86 -30.01 -4.71
N ALA A 41 -17.55 -29.76 -4.75
CA ALA A 41 -16.55 -30.70 -4.27
C ALA A 41 -16.72 -31.00 -2.77
N VAL A 42 -17.02 -29.98 -1.96
CA VAL A 42 -17.30 -30.14 -0.52
C VAL A 42 -18.61 -30.92 -0.30
N ALA A 43 -19.65 -30.63 -1.09
CA ALA A 43 -20.94 -31.31 -1.03
C ALA A 43 -20.80 -32.81 -1.30
N GLU A 44 -20.08 -33.16 -2.37
CA GLU A 44 -19.78 -34.54 -2.72
C GLU A 44 -18.95 -35.24 -1.63
N ASN A 45 -17.89 -34.59 -1.14
CA ASN A 45 -16.99 -35.16 -0.14
C ASN A 45 -17.65 -35.38 1.22
N LYS A 46 -18.52 -34.46 1.66
CA LYS A 46 -19.20 -34.52 2.96
C LYS A 46 -20.61 -35.09 2.88
N LYS A 47 -21.08 -35.49 1.70
CA LYS A 47 -22.45 -35.94 1.44
C LYS A 47 -23.51 -34.92 1.92
N LEU A 48 -23.27 -33.65 1.60
CA LEU A 48 -24.12 -32.52 1.97
C LEU A 48 -24.87 -31.98 0.75
N SER A 49 -25.99 -31.28 0.98
CA SER A 49 -26.58 -30.42 -0.06
C SER A 49 -25.65 -29.23 -0.37
N LEU A 50 -25.74 -28.65 -1.56
CA LEU A 50 -24.88 -27.51 -1.94
C LEU A 50 -24.98 -26.31 -0.96
N PRO A 51 -26.18 -25.89 -0.48
CA PRO A 51 -26.28 -24.85 0.53
C PRO A 51 -25.62 -25.22 1.86
N ALA A 52 -25.74 -26.47 2.30
CA ALA A 52 -25.12 -26.97 3.52
C ALA A 52 -23.59 -27.04 3.38
N ALA A 53 -23.08 -27.50 2.23
CA ALA A 53 -21.66 -27.54 1.93
C ALA A 53 -21.02 -26.14 1.91
N ARG A 54 -21.72 -25.14 1.34
CA ARG A 54 -21.28 -23.75 1.38
C ARG A 54 -21.13 -23.25 2.80
N ARG A 55 -22.14 -23.46 3.65
CA ARG A 55 -22.11 -23.04 5.06
C ARG A 55 -20.99 -23.74 5.81
N PHE A 56 -20.91 -25.06 5.68
CA PHE A 56 -19.87 -25.89 6.29
C PHE A 56 -18.45 -25.42 5.89
N PHE A 57 -18.21 -25.16 4.60
CA PHE A 57 -16.92 -24.66 4.15
C PHE A 57 -16.59 -23.29 4.76
N GLN A 58 -17.56 -22.38 4.82
CA GLN A 58 -17.34 -21.04 5.38
C GLN A 58 -16.99 -21.11 6.87
N GLU A 59 -17.73 -21.89 7.66
CA GLU A 59 -17.48 -22.10 9.08
C GLU A 59 -16.11 -22.73 9.33
N HIS A 60 -15.76 -23.78 8.56
CA HIS A 60 -14.45 -24.44 8.65
C HIS A 60 -13.29 -23.51 8.25
N HIS A 61 -13.47 -22.73 7.18
CA HIS A 61 -12.48 -21.76 6.72
C HIS A 61 -12.24 -20.66 7.76
N GLU A 62 -13.29 -20.18 8.43
CA GLU A 62 -13.19 -19.19 9.50
C GLU A 62 -12.55 -19.77 10.76
N ALA A 63 -12.83 -21.02 11.11
CA ALA A 63 -12.17 -21.71 12.21
C ALA A 63 -10.67 -21.83 11.96
N LEU A 64 -10.27 -22.34 10.79
CA LEU A 64 -8.85 -22.40 10.41
C LEU A 64 -8.18 -21.03 10.43
N ALA A 65 -8.88 -19.97 9.99
CA ALA A 65 -8.32 -18.63 10.02
C ALA A 65 -8.04 -18.11 11.44
N ARG A 66 -8.87 -18.49 12.41
CA ARG A 66 -8.63 -18.18 13.83
C ARG A 66 -7.43 -18.97 14.35
N ASP A 67 -7.37 -20.26 14.06
CA ASP A 67 -6.32 -21.15 14.56
C ASP A 67 -4.94 -20.80 14.00
N LEU A 68 -4.87 -20.42 12.71
CA LEU A 68 -3.62 -20.03 12.05
C LEU A 68 -3.21 -18.59 12.32
N GLY A 69 -4.08 -17.77 12.93
CA GLY A 69 -3.85 -16.32 13.07
C GLY A 69 -3.78 -15.56 11.74
N THR A 70 -4.04 -16.21 10.61
CA THR A 70 -4.07 -15.65 9.26
C THR A 70 -5.12 -16.36 8.42
N ARG A 71 -5.62 -15.70 7.38
CA ARG A 71 -6.65 -16.28 6.51
C ARG A 71 -6.01 -17.25 5.52
N PRO A 72 -6.30 -18.56 5.58
CA PRO A 72 -5.68 -19.53 4.69
C PRO A 72 -6.19 -19.39 3.25
N SER A 73 -5.50 -20.03 2.30
CA SER A 73 -6.03 -20.18 0.95
C SER A 73 -7.26 -21.11 0.97
N LYS A 74 -8.18 -20.92 0.02
CA LYS A 74 -9.36 -21.80 -0.13
C LYS A 74 -8.95 -23.25 -0.40
N LEU A 75 -7.85 -23.43 -1.12
CA LEU A 75 -7.28 -24.73 -1.43
C LEU A 75 -6.76 -25.45 -0.16
N TYR A 76 -6.02 -24.75 0.70
CA TYR A 76 -5.59 -25.31 1.98
C TYR A 76 -6.78 -25.78 2.81
N THR A 77 -7.87 -24.99 2.82
CA THR A 77 -9.13 -25.40 3.46
C THR A 77 -9.67 -26.70 2.88
N LEU A 78 -9.66 -26.89 1.55
CA LEU A 78 -10.09 -28.15 0.93
C LEU A 78 -9.24 -29.35 1.36
N GLN A 79 -7.91 -29.17 1.44
CA GLN A 79 -6.99 -30.21 1.90
C GLN A 79 -7.31 -30.64 3.34
N THR A 80 -7.53 -29.69 4.25
CA THR A 80 -7.93 -30.02 5.65
C THR A 80 -9.29 -30.72 5.75
N LEU A 81 -10.12 -30.65 4.70
CA LEU A 81 -11.39 -31.36 4.61
C LEU A 81 -11.27 -32.77 4.01
N GLY A 82 -10.05 -33.20 3.66
CA GLY A 82 -9.76 -34.49 3.03
C GLY A 82 -9.97 -34.50 1.51
N ILE A 83 -10.02 -33.33 0.87
CA ILE A 83 -10.08 -33.22 -0.59
C ILE A 83 -8.66 -33.01 -1.09
N SER A 84 -8.05 -34.06 -1.64
CA SER A 84 -6.69 -33.99 -2.17
C SER A 84 -6.59 -33.08 -3.40
N ASP A 85 -5.37 -32.66 -3.73
CA ASP A 85 -5.09 -31.83 -4.88
C ASP A 85 -5.48 -32.53 -6.19
N GLU A 86 -5.26 -33.84 -6.31
CA GLU A 86 -5.66 -34.61 -7.50
C GLU A 86 -7.18 -34.68 -7.65
N ARG A 87 -7.89 -34.85 -6.53
CA ARG A 87 -9.36 -34.86 -6.54
C ARG A 87 -9.91 -33.49 -6.90
N TRP A 88 -9.31 -32.43 -6.36
CA TRP A 88 -9.67 -31.06 -6.69
C TRP A 88 -9.40 -30.72 -8.16
N ALA A 89 -8.24 -31.09 -8.69
CA ALA A 89 -7.88 -30.91 -10.10
C ALA A 89 -8.90 -31.56 -11.03
N ARG A 90 -9.24 -32.83 -10.77
CA ARG A 90 -10.22 -33.58 -11.57
C ARG A 90 -11.59 -32.91 -11.54
N HIS A 91 -12.04 -32.47 -10.36
CA HIS A 91 -13.33 -31.82 -10.20
C HIS A 91 -13.36 -30.42 -10.83
N GLN A 92 -12.26 -29.65 -10.77
CA GLN A 92 -12.18 -28.38 -11.48
C GLN A 92 -12.18 -28.57 -13.00
N GLY A 93 -11.34 -29.48 -13.52
CA GLY A 93 -11.21 -29.70 -14.98
C GLY A 93 -12.50 -30.16 -15.65
N SER A 94 -13.40 -30.83 -14.91
CA SER A 94 -14.71 -31.22 -15.43
C SER A 94 -15.77 -30.11 -15.39
N CYS A 95 -15.54 -29.01 -14.67
CA CYS A 95 -16.57 -28.01 -14.37
C CYS A 95 -16.19 -26.58 -14.79
N ILE A 96 -14.90 -26.31 -14.96
CA ILE A 96 -14.36 -24.97 -15.24
C ILE A 96 -13.77 -24.98 -16.65
N HIS A 97 -14.44 -24.30 -17.57
CA HIS A 97 -13.95 -24.10 -18.94
C HIS A 97 -13.76 -22.59 -19.19
N PRO A 98 -12.54 -22.05 -18.97
CA PRO A 98 -12.27 -20.63 -19.08
C PRO A 98 -12.70 -20.02 -20.43
N GLY A 99 -12.53 -20.75 -21.53
CA GLY A 99 -12.85 -20.28 -22.89
C GLY A 99 -14.32 -19.98 -23.16
N THR A 100 -15.23 -20.44 -22.29
CA THR A 100 -16.66 -20.09 -22.38
C THR A 100 -16.99 -18.71 -21.83
N VAL A 101 -16.04 -18.06 -21.14
CA VAL A 101 -16.22 -16.78 -20.46
C VAL A 101 -15.13 -15.78 -20.86
N LEU A 102 -13.88 -16.23 -20.91
CA LEU A 102 -12.74 -15.40 -21.25
C LEU A 102 -12.62 -15.26 -22.76
N LYS A 103 -12.17 -14.09 -23.17
CA LYS A 103 -11.86 -13.75 -24.57
C LYS A 103 -10.41 -13.30 -24.63
N PRO A 104 -9.77 -13.40 -25.81
CA PRO A 104 -8.43 -12.87 -26.01
C PRO A 104 -8.35 -11.40 -25.59
N ASP A 105 -7.20 -11.01 -25.03
CA ASP A 105 -6.89 -9.62 -24.70
C ASP A 105 -5.69 -9.14 -25.53
N PRO A 106 -5.93 -8.57 -26.72
CA PRO A 106 -4.86 -8.12 -27.61
C PRO A 106 -3.97 -7.05 -26.98
N ARG A 107 -4.53 -6.23 -26.10
CA ARG A 107 -3.78 -5.15 -25.44
C ARG A 107 -2.82 -5.71 -24.40
N LEU A 108 -3.29 -6.65 -23.58
CA LEU A 108 -2.45 -7.35 -22.62
C LEU A 108 -1.38 -8.18 -23.34
N ARG A 109 -1.75 -8.93 -24.40
CA ARG A 109 -0.80 -9.69 -25.22
C ARG A 109 0.31 -8.81 -25.77
N LYS A 110 -0.04 -7.70 -26.42
CA LYS A 110 0.95 -6.75 -26.95
C LYS A 110 1.90 -6.23 -25.88
N MET A 111 1.39 -5.92 -24.69
CA MET A 111 2.19 -5.46 -23.56
C MET A 111 3.16 -6.54 -23.08
N LEU A 112 2.69 -7.77 -22.83
CA LEU A 112 3.52 -8.86 -22.34
C LEU A 112 4.60 -9.24 -23.36
N LEU A 113 4.28 -9.29 -24.66
CA LEU A 113 5.27 -9.55 -25.71
C LEU A 113 6.36 -8.46 -25.75
N ALA A 114 6.00 -7.19 -25.55
CA ALA A 114 6.98 -6.11 -25.47
C ALA A 114 7.89 -6.24 -24.23
N LEU A 115 7.34 -6.66 -23.09
CA LEU A 115 8.12 -6.91 -21.87
C LEU A 115 9.03 -8.13 -22.02
N ARG A 116 8.57 -9.19 -22.69
CA ARG A 116 9.35 -10.41 -22.94
C ARG A 116 10.64 -10.14 -23.72
N ALA A 117 10.67 -9.07 -24.53
CA ALA A 117 11.88 -8.67 -25.25
C ALA A 117 13.04 -8.23 -24.32
N GLN A 118 12.75 -7.87 -23.07
CA GLN A 118 13.72 -7.35 -22.11
C GLN A 118 13.83 -8.17 -20.82
N TYR A 119 12.76 -8.87 -20.44
CA TYR A 119 12.67 -9.61 -19.19
C TYR A 119 12.21 -11.04 -19.41
N ARG A 120 12.67 -11.95 -18.56
CA ARG A 120 12.02 -13.25 -18.40
C ARG A 120 10.65 -13.06 -17.76
N LEU A 121 9.61 -13.65 -18.33
CA LEU A 121 8.26 -13.55 -17.79
C LEU A 121 7.84 -14.88 -17.20
N ALA A 122 7.29 -14.86 -15.98
CA ALA A 122 6.80 -16.07 -15.35
C ALA A 122 5.45 -15.89 -14.66
N VAL A 123 4.76 -17.00 -14.41
CA VAL A 123 3.50 -17.03 -13.64
C VAL A 123 3.67 -17.85 -12.37
N VAL A 124 3.16 -17.34 -11.25
CA VAL A 124 3.03 -18.05 -9.98
C VAL A 124 1.57 -18.06 -9.53
N THR A 125 0.95 -19.24 -9.48
CA THR A 125 -0.48 -19.39 -9.14
C THR A 125 -0.78 -20.62 -8.28
N ASN A 126 -1.83 -20.53 -7.46
CA ASN A 126 -2.37 -21.67 -6.69
C ASN A 126 -3.32 -22.55 -7.51
N ASN A 127 -3.51 -22.26 -8.80
CA ASN A 127 -4.28 -23.13 -9.69
C ASN A 127 -3.47 -24.35 -10.12
N HIS A 128 -4.12 -25.28 -10.83
CA HIS A 128 -3.45 -26.41 -11.48
C HIS A 128 -2.93 -26.03 -12.85
N ARG A 129 -1.94 -26.79 -13.36
CA ARG A 129 -1.31 -26.54 -14.67
C ARG A 129 -2.32 -26.44 -15.80
N GLN A 130 -3.17 -27.45 -15.96
CA GLN A 130 -4.15 -27.50 -17.05
C GLN A 130 -5.02 -26.23 -17.08
N ASN A 131 -5.63 -25.85 -15.95
CA ASN A 131 -6.49 -24.66 -15.88
C ASN A 131 -5.73 -23.36 -16.10
N THR A 132 -4.48 -23.30 -15.66
CA THR A 132 -3.59 -22.15 -15.87
C THR A 132 -3.30 -21.99 -17.36
N GLU A 133 -2.87 -23.05 -18.03
CA GLU A 133 -2.55 -23.04 -19.46
C GLU A 133 -3.78 -22.75 -20.32
N GLU A 134 -4.92 -23.38 -20.02
CA GLU A 134 -6.19 -23.10 -20.70
C GLU A 134 -6.62 -21.64 -20.54
N THR A 135 -6.49 -21.08 -19.32
CA THR A 135 -6.83 -19.68 -19.04
C THR A 135 -5.93 -18.73 -19.82
N LEU A 136 -4.61 -18.93 -19.76
CA LEU A 136 -3.64 -18.10 -20.48
C LEU A 136 -3.79 -18.24 -22.01
N ALA A 137 -4.13 -19.42 -22.51
CA ALA A 137 -4.42 -19.65 -23.92
C ALA A 137 -5.69 -18.92 -24.38
N CYS A 138 -6.77 -18.95 -23.59
CA CYS A 138 -8.00 -18.22 -23.88
C CYS A 138 -7.79 -16.70 -23.90
N LEU A 139 -6.89 -16.19 -23.06
CA LEU A 139 -6.47 -14.79 -23.06
C LEU A 139 -5.51 -14.45 -24.22
N GLY A 140 -4.94 -15.46 -24.89
CA GLY A 140 -3.97 -15.31 -25.97
C GLY A 140 -2.58 -14.88 -25.49
N ILE A 141 -2.20 -15.23 -24.27
CA ILE A 141 -0.96 -14.77 -23.62
C ILE A 141 -0.05 -15.90 -23.12
N LEU A 142 -0.43 -17.17 -23.32
CA LEU A 142 0.34 -18.33 -22.85
C LEU A 142 1.79 -18.29 -23.34
N GLU A 143 1.98 -18.03 -24.64
CA GLU A 143 3.29 -17.93 -25.29
C GLU A 143 4.18 -16.79 -24.77
N ALA A 144 3.63 -15.85 -23.99
CA ALA A 144 4.39 -14.73 -23.46
C ALA A 144 5.25 -15.13 -22.26
N PHE A 145 4.95 -16.25 -21.58
CA PHE A 145 5.68 -16.68 -20.38
C PHE A 145 6.79 -17.69 -20.70
N ASP A 146 7.93 -17.55 -20.03
CA ASP A 146 9.05 -18.50 -20.08
C ASP A 146 8.83 -19.64 -19.08
N GLU A 147 8.26 -19.33 -17.92
CA GLU A 147 8.03 -20.29 -16.84
C GLU A 147 6.63 -20.14 -16.22
N ILE A 148 6.04 -21.25 -15.79
CA ILE A 148 4.77 -21.28 -15.06
C ILE A 148 4.94 -22.23 -13.88
N LEU A 149 4.81 -21.72 -12.67
CA LEU A 149 4.83 -22.50 -11.44
C LEU A 149 3.43 -22.53 -10.84
N THR A 150 2.87 -23.73 -10.78
CA THR A 150 1.53 -23.96 -10.24
C THR A 150 1.63 -24.75 -8.93
N LEU A 151 0.48 -24.99 -8.31
CA LEU A 151 0.38 -25.90 -7.17
C LEU A 151 0.97 -27.28 -7.49
N SER A 152 0.69 -27.76 -8.71
CA SER A 152 0.94 -29.14 -9.13
C SER A 152 2.43 -29.51 -9.10
N GLU A 153 3.31 -28.56 -9.41
CA GLU A 153 4.76 -28.79 -9.45
C GLU A 153 5.46 -28.42 -8.14
N SER A 154 4.97 -27.40 -7.43
CA SER A 154 5.63 -26.91 -6.23
C SER A 154 5.29 -27.73 -4.98
N ARG A 155 4.12 -28.40 -4.95
CA ARG A 155 3.52 -28.99 -3.72
C ARG A 155 3.43 -28.00 -2.55
N ARG A 156 3.56 -26.71 -2.84
CA ARG A 156 3.45 -25.57 -1.94
C ARG A 156 2.38 -24.66 -2.52
N PHE A 157 1.80 -23.80 -1.70
CA PHE A 157 0.83 -22.82 -2.16
C PHE A 157 1.19 -21.45 -1.60
N LYS A 158 0.88 -20.40 -2.37
CA LYS A 158 0.88 -19.03 -1.86
C LYS A 158 0.00 -18.98 -0.61
N PRO A 159 0.49 -18.43 0.53
CA PRO A 159 1.57 -17.45 0.62
C PRO A 159 2.94 -18.01 1.08
N SER A 160 3.34 -19.23 0.71
CA SER A 160 4.70 -19.73 1.00
C SER A 160 5.76 -18.87 0.27
N PRO A 161 6.72 -18.24 0.98
CA PRO A 161 7.81 -17.47 0.36
C PRO A 161 8.71 -18.33 -0.54
N GLU A 162 8.90 -19.59 -0.18
CA GLU A 162 9.77 -20.52 -0.90
C GLU A 162 9.32 -20.74 -2.34
N LEU A 163 8.02 -20.59 -2.62
CA LEU A 163 7.45 -20.67 -3.96
C LEU A 163 8.02 -19.61 -4.91
N TYR A 164 8.36 -18.43 -4.37
CA TYR A 164 9.00 -17.35 -5.11
C TYR A 164 10.51 -17.58 -5.25
N ALA A 165 11.16 -18.12 -4.23
CA ALA A 165 12.58 -18.52 -4.33
C ALA A 165 12.78 -19.60 -5.41
N ASP A 166 11.93 -20.62 -5.44
CA ASP A 166 11.93 -21.68 -6.45
C ASP A 166 11.74 -21.10 -7.86
N MET A 167 10.86 -20.11 -8.02
CA MET A 167 10.66 -19.44 -9.31
C MET A 167 11.90 -18.67 -9.76
N ALA A 168 12.52 -17.88 -8.88
CA ALA A 168 13.76 -17.17 -9.20
C ALA A 168 14.88 -18.14 -9.63
N GLN A 169 15.00 -19.27 -8.93
CA GLN A 169 15.96 -20.32 -9.27
C GLN A 169 15.69 -20.93 -10.65
N ARG A 170 14.43 -21.27 -10.97
CA ARG A 170 14.04 -21.80 -12.30
C ARG A 170 14.34 -20.82 -13.43
N LEU A 171 14.20 -19.52 -13.16
CA LEU A 171 14.50 -18.46 -14.11
C LEU A 171 16.01 -18.14 -14.23
N GLY A 172 16.85 -18.69 -13.33
CA GLY A 172 18.29 -18.44 -13.32
C GLY A 172 18.65 -16.99 -12.99
N VAL A 173 17.89 -16.37 -12.09
CA VAL A 173 18.05 -14.96 -11.67
C VAL A 173 18.03 -14.85 -10.14
N ASP A 174 18.66 -13.80 -9.61
CA ASP A 174 18.55 -13.52 -8.17
C ASP A 174 17.17 -12.96 -7.83
N ALA A 175 16.67 -13.26 -6.63
CA ALA A 175 15.37 -12.74 -6.17
C ALA A 175 15.33 -11.20 -6.18
N ALA A 176 16.45 -10.53 -5.86
CA ALA A 176 16.57 -9.08 -5.92
C ALA A 176 16.48 -8.51 -7.36
N GLU A 177 16.69 -9.33 -8.38
CA GLU A 177 16.53 -8.97 -9.80
C GLU A 177 15.10 -9.24 -10.32
N CYS A 178 14.20 -9.69 -9.45
CA CYS A 178 12.82 -10.02 -9.79
C CYS A 178 11.84 -8.94 -9.32
N LEU A 179 10.80 -8.70 -10.14
CA LEU A 179 9.61 -7.96 -9.75
C LEU A 179 8.39 -8.88 -9.72
N SER A 180 7.86 -9.13 -8.52
CA SER A 180 6.60 -9.86 -8.31
C SER A 180 5.40 -8.92 -8.48
N ILE A 181 4.42 -9.32 -9.29
CA ILE A 181 3.28 -8.52 -9.72
C ILE A 181 2.00 -9.27 -9.33
N GLY A 182 1.16 -8.68 -8.49
CA GLY A 182 -0.04 -9.36 -8.01
C GLY A 182 -1.10 -8.43 -7.44
N ASP A 183 -2.33 -8.93 -7.28
CA ASP A 183 -3.49 -8.16 -6.81
C ASP A 183 -3.72 -8.28 -5.30
N ARG A 184 -3.22 -9.33 -4.65
CA ARG A 184 -3.38 -9.53 -3.20
C ARG A 184 -2.06 -9.40 -2.47
N TYR A 185 -1.93 -8.33 -1.69
CA TYR A 185 -0.71 -8.04 -0.93
C TYR A 185 -0.23 -9.23 -0.09
N HIS A 186 -1.08 -9.79 0.79
CA HIS A 186 -0.69 -10.89 1.70
C HIS A 186 -0.48 -12.24 1.01
N LEU A 187 -1.06 -12.45 -0.17
CA LEU A 187 -0.98 -13.72 -0.87
C LEU A 187 0.16 -13.73 -1.89
N ASP A 188 0.39 -12.60 -2.56
CA ASP A 188 1.28 -12.50 -3.71
C ASP A 188 2.55 -11.71 -3.42
N LEU A 189 2.43 -10.58 -2.72
CA LEU A 189 3.50 -9.59 -2.62
C LEU A 189 4.35 -9.76 -1.35
N GLU A 190 3.72 -9.94 -0.20
CA GLU A 190 4.39 -10.19 1.07
C GLU A 190 5.33 -11.40 1.03
N PRO A 191 4.92 -12.59 0.52
CA PRO A 191 5.85 -13.72 0.41
C PRO A 191 6.96 -13.51 -0.61
N ALA A 192 6.72 -12.79 -1.70
CA ALA A 192 7.77 -12.46 -2.66
C ALA A 192 8.80 -11.48 -2.05
N ALA A 193 8.33 -10.47 -1.32
CA ALA A 193 9.20 -9.52 -0.62
C ALA A 193 10.04 -10.21 0.47
N ALA A 194 9.49 -11.23 1.15
CA ALA A 194 10.20 -11.99 2.18
C ALA A 194 11.44 -12.74 1.65
N VAL A 195 11.49 -13.07 0.35
CA VAL A 195 12.67 -13.65 -0.31
C VAL A 195 13.52 -12.61 -1.05
N GLY A 196 13.23 -11.32 -0.88
CA GLY A 196 14.03 -10.22 -1.44
C GLY A 196 13.58 -9.69 -2.80
N MET A 197 12.41 -10.11 -3.31
CA MET A 197 11.89 -9.57 -4.58
C MET A 197 11.33 -8.16 -4.42
N HIS A 198 11.42 -7.38 -5.49
CA HIS A 198 10.62 -6.17 -5.63
C HIS A 198 9.15 -6.55 -5.87
N THR A 199 8.23 -5.65 -5.52
CA THR A 199 6.79 -5.92 -5.66
C THR A 199 6.05 -4.80 -6.39
N PHE A 200 5.05 -5.18 -7.18
CA PHE A 200 4.16 -4.29 -7.90
C PHE A 200 2.70 -4.68 -7.66
N TRP A 201 1.95 -3.81 -6.98
CA TRP A 201 0.57 -4.09 -6.61
C TRP A 201 -0.42 -3.65 -7.69
N VAL A 202 -1.16 -4.62 -8.24
CA VAL A 202 -2.23 -4.40 -9.22
C VAL A 202 -3.57 -4.30 -8.49
N ARG A 203 -4.09 -3.08 -8.30
CA ARG A 203 -5.41 -2.91 -7.65
C ARG A 203 -6.55 -2.97 -8.65
N GLN A 204 -6.25 -2.65 -9.91
CA GLN A 204 -7.14 -2.71 -11.05
C GLN A 204 -6.32 -2.93 -12.32
N LYS A 205 -6.97 -3.44 -13.38
CA LYS A 205 -6.34 -3.72 -14.67
C LYS A 205 -5.54 -2.53 -15.26
N ALA A 206 -5.98 -1.30 -15.00
CA ALA A 206 -5.29 -0.10 -15.45
C ALA A 206 -3.90 0.11 -14.81
N ASP A 207 -3.64 -0.51 -13.66
CA ASP A 207 -2.33 -0.44 -12.98
C ASP A 207 -1.33 -1.36 -13.68
N LEU A 208 -1.75 -2.59 -14.01
CA LEU A 208 -0.94 -3.54 -14.78
C LEU A 208 -0.54 -2.97 -16.14
N LEU A 209 -1.47 -2.32 -16.85
CA LEU A 209 -1.20 -1.70 -18.15
C LEU A 209 -0.23 -0.51 -18.10
N ARG A 210 0.10 -0.01 -16.90
CA ARG A 210 1.10 1.04 -16.68
C ARG A 210 2.48 0.47 -16.36
N LEU A 211 2.60 -0.84 -16.15
CA LEU A 211 3.86 -1.49 -15.79
C LEU A 211 5.03 -1.14 -16.74
N PRO A 212 4.89 -1.12 -18.08
CA PRO A 212 6.00 -0.72 -18.95
C PRO A 212 6.56 0.67 -18.60
N ALA A 213 5.68 1.66 -18.36
CA ALA A 213 6.11 3.01 -18.01
C ALA A 213 6.75 3.11 -16.61
N VAL A 214 6.55 2.11 -15.75
CA VAL A 214 7.19 1.99 -14.43
C VAL A 214 8.56 1.33 -14.55
N LEU A 215 8.72 0.42 -15.52
CA LEU A 215 9.96 -0.33 -15.79
C LEU A 215 10.96 0.43 -16.64
N GLU A 216 10.51 1.38 -17.48
CA GLU A 216 11.40 2.27 -18.21
C GLU A 216 12.41 2.92 -17.24
N PRO A 217 13.73 2.79 -17.50
CA PRO A 217 14.73 3.52 -16.75
C PRO A 217 14.31 4.99 -16.77
N ALA A 218 14.06 5.55 -15.59
CA ALA A 218 13.86 6.98 -15.49
C ALA A 218 15.09 7.62 -16.12
N ALA A 219 14.94 8.22 -17.32
CA ALA A 219 15.93 9.14 -17.84
C ALA A 219 16.30 10.04 -16.67
N ALA A 220 17.56 9.94 -16.24
CA ALA A 220 18.01 10.47 -14.97
C ALA A 220 17.79 11.99 -14.98
N VAL A 221 16.65 12.43 -14.47
CA VAL A 221 16.52 13.77 -13.96
C VAL A 221 17.07 13.68 -12.56
N THR A 222 18.38 13.91 -12.46
CA THR A 222 18.95 14.47 -11.24
C THR A 222 18.13 15.71 -10.91
N CYS A 223 17.26 15.60 -9.91
CA CYS A 223 16.61 16.76 -9.31
C CYS A 223 17.65 17.48 -8.44
N GLU A 224 18.70 18.00 -9.06
CA GLU A 224 19.32 19.21 -8.55
C GLU A 224 18.30 20.33 -8.76
N ALA A 225 18.00 21.02 -7.66
CA ALA A 225 17.19 22.22 -7.53
C ALA A 225 16.43 22.73 -8.79
N ARG A 226 15.10 22.69 -8.71
CA ARG A 226 14.09 23.55 -9.40
C ARG A 226 13.63 23.13 -10.81
N ALA A 227 12.43 22.52 -10.84
CA ALA A 227 11.48 22.75 -11.94
C ALA A 227 10.06 22.95 -11.37
N ARG A 228 9.49 24.15 -11.54
CA ARG A 228 8.13 24.52 -11.07
C ARG A 228 7.02 23.62 -11.66
N SER A 229 7.29 22.94 -12.77
CA SER A 229 6.35 22.06 -13.49
C SER A 229 6.14 20.69 -12.82
N ALA A 230 7.19 20.04 -12.31
CA ALA A 230 7.09 18.74 -11.62
C ALA A 230 6.32 18.85 -10.29
N TRP A 231 6.44 20.00 -9.62
CA TRP A 231 5.76 20.28 -8.36
C TRP A 231 4.25 20.47 -8.53
N ALA A 232 3.80 20.98 -9.68
CA ALA A 232 2.38 21.16 -9.97
C ALA A 232 1.64 19.82 -10.02
N GLY A 233 2.24 18.81 -10.65
CA GLY A 233 1.70 17.45 -10.73
C GLY A 233 1.61 16.78 -9.36
N ALA A 234 2.70 16.80 -8.59
CA ALA A 234 2.73 16.23 -7.24
C ALA A 234 1.75 16.94 -6.28
N LEU A 235 1.66 18.26 -6.37
CA LEU A 235 0.75 19.08 -5.58
C LEU A 235 -0.72 18.74 -5.87
N SER A 236 -1.11 18.69 -7.15
CA SER A 236 -2.47 18.34 -7.57
C SER A 236 -2.83 16.91 -7.15
N ALA A 237 -1.91 15.96 -7.34
CA ALA A 237 -2.12 14.56 -6.94
C ALA A 237 -2.32 14.42 -5.42
N ALA A 238 -1.45 15.05 -4.62
CA ALA A 238 -1.55 15.01 -3.16
C ALA A 238 -2.85 15.64 -2.66
N ALA A 239 -3.22 16.81 -3.19
CA ALA A 239 -4.48 17.46 -2.82
C ALA A 239 -5.69 16.60 -3.18
N ARG A 240 -5.71 15.97 -4.37
CA ARG A 240 -6.77 15.06 -4.80
C ARG A 240 -6.89 13.83 -3.90
N VAL A 241 -5.77 13.18 -3.59
CA VAL A 241 -5.72 11.99 -2.71
C VAL A 241 -6.28 12.33 -1.33
N LEU A 242 -5.80 13.43 -0.73
CA LEU A 242 -6.25 13.87 0.59
C LEU A 242 -7.74 14.23 0.58
N LYS A 243 -8.21 14.99 -0.42
CA LYS A 243 -9.64 15.33 -0.60
C LYS A 243 -10.52 14.10 -0.79
N GLY A 244 -10.00 13.03 -1.39
CA GLY A 244 -10.66 11.74 -1.48
C GLY A 244 -10.72 10.95 -0.16
N GLY A 245 -10.24 11.51 0.95
CA GLY A 245 -10.23 10.86 2.27
C GLY A 245 -9.17 9.77 2.42
N ARG A 246 -8.17 9.74 1.54
CA ARG A 246 -7.07 8.76 1.53
C ARG A 246 -5.82 9.34 2.20
N LEU A 247 -4.87 8.46 2.53
CA LEU A 247 -3.60 8.85 3.15
C LEU A 247 -2.55 9.20 2.11
N ALA A 248 -1.73 10.19 2.41
CA ALA A 248 -0.53 10.52 1.65
C ALA A 248 0.68 10.63 2.59
N VAL A 249 1.84 10.15 2.15
CA VAL A 249 3.13 10.40 2.81
C VAL A 249 3.80 11.58 2.12
N LEU A 250 4.06 12.62 2.90
CA LEU A 250 4.53 13.92 2.40
C LEU A 250 5.83 14.34 3.10
N PRO A 251 6.76 14.99 2.37
CA PRO A 251 8.01 15.46 2.92
C PRO A 251 7.78 16.66 3.86
N THR A 252 8.57 16.72 4.95
CA THR A 252 8.70 17.92 5.80
C THR A 252 10.16 18.32 5.95
N ASP A 253 10.43 19.42 6.63
CA ASP A 253 11.78 19.83 7.03
C ASP A 253 12.44 18.88 8.03
N THR A 254 11.64 18.11 8.79
CA THR A 254 12.09 17.24 9.89
C THR A 254 12.20 15.76 9.52
N VAL A 255 11.06 15.12 9.32
CA VAL A 255 10.89 13.71 8.94
C VAL A 255 9.68 13.62 8.02
N TYR A 256 9.54 12.55 7.25
CA TYR A 256 8.36 12.36 6.41
C TYR A 256 7.10 12.15 7.26
N GLY A 257 6.01 12.79 6.84
CA GLY A 257 4.73 12.79 7.55
C GLY A 257 3.68 11.95 6.85
N LEU A 258 3.00 11.08 7.59
CA LEU A 258 1.75 10.46 7.17
C LEU A 258 0.62 11.45 7.40
N ALA A 259 -0.05 11.86 6.33
CA ALA A 259 -1.02 12.93 6.32
C ALA A 259 -2.40 12.46 5.84
N ALA A 260 -3.44 13.04 6.41
CA ALA A 260 -4.83 12.90 6.00
C ALA A 260 -5.58 14.21 6.20
N LEU A 261 -6.76 14.34 5.60
CA LEU A 261 -7.70 15.37 6.02
C LEU A 261 -8.10 15.16 7.49
N PRO A 262 -8.33 16.23 8.26
CA PRO A 262 -8.70 16.15 9.67
C PRO A 262 -10.18 15.78 9.87
N THR A 263 -10.69 14.84 9.07
CA THR A 263 -12.06 14.31 9.20
C THR A 263 -12.03 13.00 9.98
N PRO A 264 -13.11 12.66 10.72
CA PRO A 264 -13.22 11.40 11.44
C PRO A 264 -12.94 10.17 10.57
N ALA A 265 -13.34 10.18 9.30
CA ALA A 265 -13.15 9.06 8.39
C ALA A 265 -11.69 8.88 7.96
N ALA A 266 -11.03 9.96 7.58
CA ALA A 266 -9.65 9.91 7.10
C ALA A 266 -8.66 9.67 8.26
N VAL A 267 -8.91 10.28 9.42
CA VAL A 267 -8.07 10.11 10.63
C VAL A 267 -8.06 8.65 11.11
N ARG A 268 -9.16 7.90 10.97
CA ARG A 268 -9.19 6.45 11.30
C ARG A 268 -8.14 5.66 10.53
N TRP A 269 -7.86 6.03 9.29
CA TRP A 269 -6.85 5.35 8.48
C TRP A 269 -5.43 5.59 9.00
N ILE A 270 -5.12 6.79 9.53
CA ILE A 270 -3.81 7.06 10.17
C ILE A 270 -3.56 6.08 11.33
N TYR A 271 -4.55 5.91 12.21
CA TYR A 271 -4.41 5.01 13.36
C TYR A 271 -4.25 3.54 12.94
N ARG A 272 -5.03 3.10 11.95
CA ARG A 272 -4.92 1.75 11.37
C ARG A 272 -3.53 1.53 10.77
N ALA A 273 -3.04 2.47 9.96
CA ALA A 273 -1.74 2.38 9.30
C ALA A 273 -0.58 2.30 10.30
N LYS A 274 -0.65 3.04 11.40
CA LYS A 274 0.40 3.01 12.44
C LYS A 274 0.34 1.78 13.34
N GLY A 275 -0.74 1.00 13.30
CA GLY A 275 -0.96 -0.11 14.22
C GLY A 275 -1.01 0.33 15.69
N ARG A 276 -1.55 1.54 15.95
CA ARG A 276 -1.55 2.15 17.29
C ARG A 276 -2.98 2.27 17.80
N ALA A 277 -3.15 2.18 19.12
CA ALA A 277 -4.41 2.51 19.77
C ALA A 277 -4.84 3.93 19.36
N ALA A 278 -6.15 4.20 19.33
CA ALA A 278 -6.72 5.47 18.84
C ALA A 278 -6.36 6.68 19.72
N ASP A 279 -5.35 6.53 20.59
CA ASP A 279 -5.06 7.36 21.75
C ASP A 279 -3.84 8.25 21.76
N ASN A 280 -2.98 8.06 20.78
CA ASN A 280 -1.89 8.97 20.59
C ASN A 280 -2.39 10.25 19.87
N PRO A 281 -2.09 11.46 20.34
CA PRO A 281 -2.48 12.68 19.66
C PRO A 281 -1.85 12.78 18.27
N LEU A 282 -2.50 13.55 17.39
CA LEU A 282 -2.00 13.90 16.06
C LEU A 282 -1.61 15.38 16.03
N VAL A 283 -0.74 15.74 15.09
CA VAL A 283 -0.33 17.13 14.86
C VAL A 283 -1.12 17.70 13.69
N LEU A 284 -1.77 18.84 13.91
CA LEU A 284 -2.35 19.64 12.83
C LEU A 284 -1.25 20.45 12.15
N LEU A 285 -0.98 20.15 10.89
CA LEU A 285 -0.09 20.99 10.07
C LEU A 285 -0.88 22.06 9.35
N LEU A 286 -0.36 23.28 9.44
CA LEU A 286 -0.95 24.50 8.90
C LEU A 286 -0.05 25.07 7.80
N ALA A 287 -0.64 25.80 6.85
CA ALA A 287 0.11 26.41 5.76
C ALA A 287 0.84 27.70 6.17
N GLU A 288 0.35 28.38 7.20
CA GLU A 288 0.81 29.68 7.69
C GLU A 288 0.44 29.88 9.16
N ALA A 289 1.21 30.71 9.87
CA ALA A 289 1.08 30.86 11.33
C ALA A 289 -0.29 31.41 11.75
N LYS A 290 -0.85 32.36 10.99
CA LYS A 290 -2.17 32.97 11.27
C LYS A 290 -3.32 31.95 11.31
N ALA A 291 -3.17 30.80 10.64
CA ALA A 291 -4.18 29.75 10.67
C ALA A 291 -4.28 29.07 12.05
N ALA A 292 -3.30 29.25 12.94
CA ALA A 292 -3.33 28.71 14.29
C ALA A 292 -4.47 29.31 15.12
N ASP A 293 -4.78 30.59 14.93
CA ASP A 293 -5.86 31.31 15.64
C ASP A 293 -7.26 30.73 15.34
N ALA A 294 -7.40 29.94 14.27
CA ALA A 294 -8.65 29.24 13.92
C ALA A 294 -8.81 27.89 14.63
N VAL A 295 -7.72 27.30 15.14
CA VAL A 295 -7.72 25.94 15.71
C VAL A 295 -7.34 25.88 17.18
N ALA A 296 -6.61 26.89 17.67
CA ALA A 296 -6.08 26.95 19.02
C ALA A 296 -6.20 28.35 19.61
N GLU A 297 -6.14 28.44 20.93
CA GLU A 297 -5.96 29.70 21.66
C GLU A 297 -4.47 30.04 21.71
N VAL A 298 -4.08 31.13 21.04
CA VAL A 298 -2.67 31.51 20.88
C VAL A 298 -2.32 32.64 21.85
N SER A 299 -1.65 32.31 22.95
CA SER A 299 -1.14 33.30 23.91
C SER A 299 -0.02 34.18 23.31
N PRO A 300 0.29 35.36 23.88
CA PRO A 300 1.41 36.19 23.44
C PRO A 300 2.75 35.43 23.40
N ARG A 301 3.01 34.58 24.41
CA ARG A 301 4.22 33.75 24.46
C ARG A 301 4.24 32.68 23.36
N ALA A 302 3.09 32.06 23.07
CA ALA A 302 2.98 31.14 21.93
C ALA A 302 3.24 31.88 20.61
N ARG A 303 2.72 33.10 20.45
CA ARG A 303 2.91 33.93 19.25
C ARG A 303 4.39 34.30 19.03
N ASP A 304 5.11 34.66 20.08
CA ASP A 304 6.56 34.91 20.04
C ASP A 304 7.35 33.66 19.56
N LEU A 305 7.03 32.48 20.11
CA LEU A 305 7.65 31.22 19.66
C LEU A 305 7.32 30.90 18.19
N MET A 306 6.08 31.14 17.76
CA MET A 306 5.69 30.96 16.36
C MET A 306 6.48 31.90 15.43
N GLN A 307 6.64 33.17 15.79
CA GLN A 307 7.38 34.14 14.98
C GLN A 307 8.86 33.75 14.82
N ARG A 308 9.48 33.21 15.87
CA ARG A 308 10.91 32.82 15.85
C ARG A 308 11.16 31.50 15.14
N HIS A 309 10.25 30.53 15.27
CA HIS A 309 10.52 29.14 14.90
C HIS A 309 9.61 28.58 13.81
N TRP A 310 8.59 29.32 13.35
CA TRP A 310 7.74 28.93 12.23
C TRP A 310 7.96 29.81 10.99
N PRO A 311 7.96 29.23 9.78
CA PRO A 311 7.92 27.79 9.49
C PRO A 311 9.18 27.07 9.99
N GLY A 312 9.04 25.88 10.58
CA GLY A 312 10.20 25.16 11.10
C GLY A 312 9.89 23.98 12.01
N GLY A 313 10.93 23.50 12.70
CA GLY A 313 10.94 22.27 13.48
C GLY A 313 10.29 22.34 14.87
N LEU A 314 9.44 23.33 15.15
CA LEU A 314 8.73 23.47 16.42
C LEU A 314 7.26 23.08 16.30
N THR A 315 6.77 22.23 17.18
CA THR A 315 5.35 21.90 17.37
C THR A 315 4.89 22.44 18.70
N LEU A 316 3.80 23.21 18.71
CA LEU A 316 3.21 23.77 19.92
C LEU A 316 1.95 23.03 20.31
N VAL A 317 1.85 22.61 21.57
CA VAL A 317 0.63 22.08 22.18
C VAL A 317 -0.04 23.22 22.92
N LEU A 318 -1.22 23.62 22.44
CA LEU A 318 -1.97 24.80 22.90
C LEU A 318 -3.39 24.41 23.29
N PRO A 319 -4.10 25.22 24.10
CA PRO A 319 -5.52 25.03 24.33
C PRO A 319 -6.29 25.00 23.00
N VAL A 320 -7.19 24.05 22.84
CA VAL A 320 -8.03 23.96 21.64
C VAL A 320 -9.10 25.04 21.68
N LYS A 321 -9.35 25.69 20.54
CA LYS A 321 -10.41 26.70 20.46
C LYS A 321 -11.79 26.03 20.60
N PRO A 322 -12.69 26.57 21.45
CA PRO A 322 -14.06 26.05 21.58
C PRO A 322 -14.82 26.03 20.24
N GLY A 323 -15.71 25.05 20.07
CA GLY A 323 -16.56 24.93 18.87
C GLY A 323 -15.87 24.35 17.64
N THR A 324 -14.65 23.85 17.76
CA THR A 324 -13.92 23.24 16.63
C THR A 324 -14.23 21.74 16.45
N PRO A 325 -14.24 21.20 15.21
CA PRO A 325 -14.59 19.80 14.94
C PRO A 325 -13.47 18.79 15.26
N TRP A 326 -12.48 19.17 16.07
CA TRP A 326 -11.23 18.42 16.27
C TRP A 326 -11.33 17.28 17.29
N GLY A 327 -12.52 16.90 17.76
CA GLY A 327 -12.72 15.98 18.89
C GLY A 327 -11.99 14.62 18.79
N ARG A 328 -11.79 14.05 17.59
CA ARG A 328 -10.99 12.81 17.40
C ARG A 328 -9.48 13.04 17.28
N ILE A 329 -9.06 14.27 17.01
CA ILE A 329 -7.66 14.70 16.88
C ILE A 329 -7.13 15.10 18.26
N THR A 330 -7.96 15.81 19.04
CA THR A 330 -7.70 16.17 20.44
C THR A 330 -8.13 15.09 21.42
N ARG A 331 -8.88 14.08 20.95
CA ARG A 331 -9.44 12.97 21.74
C ARG A 331 -10.32 13.40 22.91
N GLY A 332 -11.09 14.47 22.74
CA GLY A 332 -11.86 15.09 23.83
C GLY A 332 -10.98 15.82 24.85
N GLY A 333 -9.66 15.85 24.65
CA GLY A 333 -8.72 16.66 25.42
C GLY A 333 -8.87 18.15 25.12
N ARG A 334 -8.39 18.96 26.06
CA ARG A 334 -8.48 20.43 26.02
C ARG A 334 -7.37 21.10 25.20
N THR A 335 -6.52 20.32 24.53
CA THR A 335 -5.35 20.84 23.80
C THR A 335 -5.21 20.24 22.41
N VAL A 336 -4.52 20.96 21.52
CA VAL A 336 -4.22 20.57 20.15
C VAL A 336 -2.75 20.87 19.84
N ALA A 337 -2.09 19.95 19.13
CA ALA A 337 -0.73 20.13 18.65
C ALA A 337 -0.76 20.76 17.24
N VAL A 338 -0.07 21.88 17.05
CA VAL A 338 -0.03 22.63 15.78
C VAL A 338 1.40 22.91 15.34
N ARG A 339 1.62 22.97 14.02
CA ARG A 339 2.91 23.35 13.43
C ARG A 339 2.75 23.88 12.01
N VAL A 340 3.58 24.85 11.62
CA VAL A 340 3.80 25.23 10.22
C VAL A 340 5.15 24.64 9.76
N PRO A 341 5.17 23.62 8.90
CA PRO A 341 6.41 22.99 8.46
C PRO A 341 7.20 23.90 7.51
N ASN A 342 8.52 23.91 7.61
CA ASN A 342 9.40 24.63 6.68
C ASN A 342 9.65 23.82 5.39
N HIS A 343 8.57 23.35 4.76
CA HIS A 343 8.64 22.66 3.48
C HIS A 343 7.66 23.29 2.50
N GLY A 344 8.17 23.82 1.38
CA GLY A 344 7.37 24.54 0.39
C GLY A 344 6.23 23.71 -0.21
N LEU A 345 6.51 22.44 -0.55
CA LEU A 345 5.51 21.53 -1.11
C LEU A 345 4.39 21.26 -0.10
N MET A 346 4.75 20.85 1.12
CA MET A 346 3.80 20.55 2.19
C MET A 346 2.86 21.72 2.47
N ARG A 347 3.38 22.94 2.60
CA ARG A 347 2.53 24.13 2.81
C ARG A 347 1.56 24.38 1.64
N ARG A 348 1.99 24.16 0.39
CA ARG A 348 1.11 24.27 -0.79
C ARG A 348 0.04 23.18 -0.80
N VAL A 349 0.40 21.94 -0.47
CA VAL A 349 -0.56 20.82 -0.35
C VAL A 349 -1.60 21.11 0.73
N ILE A 350 -1.16 21.59 1.90
CA ILE A 350 -2.06 21.99 2.98
C ILE A 350 -3.07 23.04 2.49
N ARG A 351 -2.64 24.10 1.80
CA ARG A 351 -3.56 25.10 1.23
C ARG A 351 -4.57 24.47 0.27
N GLN A 352 -4.10 23.67 -0.68
CA GLN A 352 -4.98 23.07 -1.68
C GLN A 352 -5.94 22.04 -1.10
N ALA A 353 -5.55 21.33 -0.04
CA ALA A 353 -6.36 20.29 0.60
C ALA A 353 -7.44 20.85 1.54
N GLY A 354 -7.43 22.14 1.88
CA GLY A 354 -8.43 22.77 2.76
C GLY A 354 -7.85 23.52 3.97
N GLY A 355 -6.55 23.79 3.98
CA GLY A 355 -5.89 24.69 4.95
C GLY A 355 -5.29 24.01 6.18
N VAL A 356 -5.68 22.77 6.47
CA VAL A 356 -5.20 22.01 7.64
C VAL A 356 -5.12 20.51 7.32
N LEU A 357 -4.06 19.85 7.79
CA LEU A 357 -3.91 18.39 7.68
C LEU A 357 -3.64 17.77 9.05
N ALA A 358 -4.26 16.63 9.33
CA ALA A 358 -3.91 15.79 10.47
C ALA A 358 -2.71 14.93 10.08
N THR A 359 -1.66 14.95 10.90
CA THR A 359 -0.38 14.30 10.57
C THR A 359 0.32 13.67 11.77
N THR A 360 1.24 12.78 11.44
CA THR A 360 2.17 12.10 12.35
C THR A 360 3.38 11.62 11.53
N SER A 361 4.46 11.20 12.18
CA SER A 361 5.61 10.65 11.45
C SER A 361 5.21 9.37 10.71
N ALA A 362 5.74 9.19 9.50
CA ALA A 362 5.39 8.11 8.57
C ALA A 362 6.07 6.78 8.91
N ASN A 363 5.90 6.31 10.14
CA ASN A 363 6.41 5.03 10.63
C ASN A 363 5.34 4.31 11.46
N ARG A 364 5.44 3.00 11.65
CA ARG A 364 4.63 2.32 12.68
C ARG A 364 5.04 2.76 14.08
N SER A 365 4.14 2.64 15.04
CA SER A 365 4.48 2.97 16.43
C SER A 365 5.65 2.13 16.93
N GLY A 366 6.62 2.78 17.57
CA GLY A 366 7.87 2.16 18.02
C GLY A 366 9.03 2.27 17.01
N GLU A 367 8.73 2.39 15.72
CA GLU A 367 9.75 2.41 14.66
C GLU A 367 10.39 3.81 14.44
N PRO A 368 11.60 3.88 13.89
CA PRO A 368 12.23 5.13 13.48
C PRO A 368 11.41 5.88 12.42
N ALA A 369 11.36 7.21 12.52
CA ALA A 369 10.69 8.03 11.52
C ALA A 369 11.54 8.15 10.25
N PRO A 370 10.98 7.93 9.05
CA PRO A 370 11.75 8.05 7.81
C PRO A 370 12.16 9.49 7.54
N VAL A 371 13.43 9.67 7.17
CA VAL A 371 13.99 10.95 6.73
C VAL A 371 14.03 11.10 5.22
N SER A 372 13.59 10.09 4.47
CA SER A 372 13.44 10.11 3.00
C SER A 372 12.28 9.19 2.62
N ALA A 373 11.74 9.34 1.40
CA ALA A 373 10.70 8.44 0.89
C ALA A 373 11.15 6.97 0.86
N HIS A 374 12.45 6.74 0.63
CA HIS A 374 13.09 5.44 0.54
C HIS A 374 13.17 4.70 1.88
N GLY A 375 13.12 5.41 3.01
CA GLY A 375 13.14 4.81 4.35
C GLY A 375 11.76 4.38 4.86
N LEU A 376 10.71 4.45 4.02
CA LEU A 376 9.35 4.14 4.42
C LEU A 376 9.17 2.63 4.63
N GLU A 377 8.65 2.24 5.80
CA GLU A 377 8.36 0.85 6.09
C GLU A 377 7.23 0.31 5.19
N THR A 378 7.44 -0.88 4.62
CA THR A 378 6.57 -1.50 3.62
C THR A 378 5.12 -1.64 4.08
N ARG A 379 4.90 -2.02 5.35
CA ARG A 379 3.55 -2.17 5.90
C ARG A 379 2.83 -0.83 5.94
N LEU A 380 3.45 0.23 6.42
CA LEU A 380 2.82 1.56 6.41
C LEU A 380 2.57 2.05 4.99
N ALA A 381 3.50 1.80 4.05
CA ALA A 381 3.34 2.15 2.64
C ALA A 381 2.09 1.51 2.02
N SER A 382 1.69 0.31 2.44
CA SER A 382 0.48 -0.37 1.94
C SER A 382 -0.84 0.35 2.27
N PHE A 383 -0.88 1.21 3.30
CA PHE A 383 -2.04 2.02 3.65
C PHE A 383 -2.10 3.36 2.91
N VAL A 384 -1.05 3.69 2.17
CA VAL A 384 -0.82 5.02 1.62
C VAL A 384 -1.11 5.01 0.12
N GLU A 385 -1.91 5.98 -0.33
CA GLU A 385 -2.29 6.09 -1.74
C GLU A 385 -1.22 6.84 -2.55
N LEU A 386 -0.46 7.71 -1.89
CA LEU A 386 0.58 8.52 -2.52
C LEU A 386 1.75 8.74 -1.58
N VAL A 387 2.96 8.49 -2.08
CA VAL A 387 4.20 8.95 -1.47
C VAL A 387 4.77 10.04 -2.37
N VAL A 388 5.07 11.21 -1.80
CA VAL A 388 5.75 12.28 -2.53
C VAL A 388 7.22 12.28 -2.13
N ASP A 389 8.10 11.91 -3.07
CA ASP A 389 9.53 12.00 -2.83
C ASP A 389 10.05 13.40 -3.16
N ALA A 390 10.67 14.06 -2.17
CA ALA A 390 11.37 15.32 -2.32
C ALA A 390 12.81 15.25 -1.79
N GLY A 391 13.36 14.03 -1.70
CA GLY A 391 14.70 13.78 -1.18
C GLY A 391 14.77 13.80 0.35
N PRO A 392 15.99 13.71 0.91
CA PRO A 392 16.18 13.66 2.37
C PRO A 392 15.71 14.93 3.09
N CYS A 393 15.10 14.76 4.25
CA CYS A 393 14.75 15.85 5.16
C CYS A 393 16.03 16.55 5.65
N PRO A 394 16.10 17.89 5.61
CA PRO A 394 17.28 18.62 6.07
C PRO A 394 17.63 18.42 7.55
N VAL A 395 16.63 18.39 8.44
CA VAL A 395 16.85 18.33 9.89
C VAL A 395 17.07 16.89 10.39
N LYS A 396 16.52 15.88 9.70
CA LYS A 396 16.66 14.43 9.97
C LYS A 396 16.23 13.94 11.36
N VAL A 397 15.77 14.82 12.24
CA VAL A 397 15.18 14.49 13.54
C VAL A 397 13.75 15.04 13.64
N PRO A 398 12.87 14.44 14.47
CA PRO A 398 11.51 14.94 14.66
C PRO A 398 11.48 16.40 15.18
N SER A 399 10.33 17.06 15.01
CA SER A 399 10.14 18.38 15.63
C SER A 399 10.20 18.33 17.15
N THR A 400 10.72 19.40 17.72
CA THR A 400 10.57 19.69 19.15
C THR A 400 9.10 19.90 19.45
N VAL A 401 8.59 19.27 20.50
CA VAL A 401 7.20 19.43 20.95
C VAL A 401 7.22 20.16 22.28
N ALA A 402 6.58 21.32 22.34
CA ALA A 402 6.49 22.12 23.56
C ALA A 402 5.03 22.47 23.87
N ARG A 403 4.63 22.31 25.12
CA ARG A 403 3.36 22.81 25.64
C ARG A 403 3.54 24.24 26.11
N VAL A 404 2.59 25.10 25.76
CA VAL A 404 2.57 26.49 26.23
C VAL A 404 1.27 26.72 26.97
N SER A 405 1.37 27.19 28.22
CA SER A 405 0.24 27.58 29.06
C SER A 405 0.54 28.93 29.70
N GLY A 406 -0.17 29.97 29.28
CA GLY A 406 0.15 31.34 29.65
C GLY A 406 1.56 31.73 29.17
N THR A 407 2.45 32.00 30.12
CA THR A 407 3.87 32.34 29.91
C THR A 407 4.82 31.14 30.05
N ARG A 408 4.36 30.02 30.61
CA ARG A 408 5.19 28.83 30.86
C ARG A 408 5.36 28.00 29.60
N ILE A 409 6.59 27.58 29.35
CA ILE A 409 6.97 26.63 28.28
C ILE A 409 7.42 25.33 28.94
N GLU A 410 6.89 24.21 28.48
CA GLU A 410 7.30 22.87 28.90
C GLU A 410 7.67 22.06 27.65
N VAL A 411 8.93 21.65 27.53
CA VAL A 411 9.38 20.79 26.42
C VAL A 411 8.94 19.35 26.71
N LEU A 412 7.98 18.85 25.93
CA LEU A 412 7.46 17.48 26.02
C LEU A 412 8.34 16.48 25.27
N ARG A 413 8.97 16.96 24.18
CA ARG A 413 9.90 16.15 23.39
C ARG A 413 10.98 17.04 22.78
N PRO A 414 12.28 16.81 23.05
CA PRO A 414 13.36 17.49 22.35
C PRO A 414 13.39 17.07 20.87
N GLY A 415 13.90 17.96 20.00
CA GLY A 415 13.92 17.73 18.56
C GLY A 415 14.69 18.81 17.81
N GLY A 416 14.28 19.09 16.57
CA GLY A 416 14.98 19.99 15.65
C GLY A 416 15.13 21.45 16.07
N VAL A 417 14.56 21.88 17.19
CA VAL A 417 14.70 23.24 17.74
C VAL A 417 15.03 23.16 19.24
N LYS A 418 16.06 23.89 19.69
CA LYS A 418 16.32 24.09 21.11
C LYS A 418 15.56 25.32 21.58
N LEU A 419 14.77 25.18 22.65
CA LEU A 419 14.09 26.28 23.31
C LEU A 419 14.90 26.63 24.56
N SER A 420 15.43 27.85 24.59
CA SER A 420 16.13 28.45 25.73
C SER A 420 15.20 29.37 26.51
#